data_AF-A0AAD4ZQJ3-F1
#
_entry.id   AF-A0AAD4ZQJ3-F1
#
_cell.length_a   1.000
_cell.length_b   1.000
_cell.length_c   1.000
_cell.angle_alpha   90.00
_cell.angle_beta   90.00
_cell.angle_gamma   90.00
#
_symmetry.space_group_name_H-M   'P 1'
#
loop_
_entity.id
_entity.type
_entity.pdbx_description
1 polymer ?
#
loop_
_entity_poly.entity_id
_entity_poly.type
_entity_poly.pdbx_seq_one_letter_code
_entity_poly.pdbx_strand_id
1 'polypeptide(L)'
;MLVGDIYGGMDYTKIGLSSTTIASSFGKAISDNKELEDYKPEDISRSLLRMISNNIGQISYLNALRFGLKRIFFAGFFIRGHAYTMDTIAVAVHFWSKGEAKAMFLKHEGFLGALGSFMSYEKHGFLNLKVHQLVQQSPVDASRGGDKIHDPPNGELNENQSIDCSICLS
;
A
#
# COMPACT_ATOMS: atom_id res chain seq x y z
N MET A 1 22.32 -13.18 11.03
CA MET A 1 23.53 -13.60 10.31
C MET A 1 23.52 -12.92 8.95
N LEU A 2 24.60 -12.22 8.65
CA LEU A 2 24.82 -11.44 7.44
C LEU A 2 25.68 -12.25 6.46
N VAL A 3 25.73 -11.81 5.20
CA VAL A 3 26.65 -12.38 4.19
C VAL A 3 28.09 -12.29 4.67
N GLY A 4 28.49 -11.16 5.28
CA GLY A 4 29.82 -10.99 5.85
C GLY A 4 30.14 -11.95 7.00
N ASP A 5 29.15 -12.42 7.77
CA ASP A 5 29.39 -13.45 8.80
C ASP A 5 29.78 -14.81 8.18
N ILE A 6 29.32 -15.08 6.94
CA ILE A 6 29.58 -16.34 6.22
C ILE A 6 30.85 -16.23 5.35
N TYR A 7 31.09 -15.06 4.74
CA TYR A 7 32.18 -14.80 3.80
C TYR A 7 33.34 -14.00 4.40
N GLY A 8 33.56 -14.06 5.72
CA GLY A 8 34.73 -13.46 6.37
C GLY A 8 34.84 -11.94 6.23
N GLY A 9 33.71 -11.24 6.29
CA GLY A 9 33.59 -9.79 6.12
C GLY A 9 33.46 -9.31 4.67
N MET A 10 33.62 -10.20 3.68
CA MET A 10 33.57 -9.83 2.26
C MET A 10 32.14 -9.81 1.70
N ASP A 11 31.95 -9.02 0.63
CA ASP A 11 30.75 -9.04 -0.21
C ASP A 11 30.72 -10.32 -1.08
N TYR A 12 29.52 -10.88 -1.31
CA TYR A 12 29.35 -12.02 -2.23
C TYR A 12 29.07 -11.51 -3.65
N THR A 13 30.14 -11.02 -4.29
CA THR A 13 30.12 -10.33 -5.59
C THR A 13 29.48 -11.12 -6.73
N LYS A 14 29.61 -12.46 -6.74
CA LYS A 14 29.09 -13.36 -7.79
C LYS A 14 27.58 -13.18 -8.05
N ILE A 15 26.81 -12.80 -7.03
CA ILE A 15 25.37 -12.53 -7.12
C ILE A 15 24.99 -11.14 -6.59
N GLY A 16 25.98 -10.26 -6.36
CA GLY A 16 25.76 -8.86 -5.97
C GLY A 16 25.20 -8.65 -4.56
N LEU A 17 25.45 -9.55 -3.61
CA LEU A 17 25.04 -9.34 -2.21
C LEU A 17 26.15 -8.66 -1.40
N SER A 18 25.83 -7.58 -0.70
CA SER A 18 26.78 -6.93 0.22
C SER A 18 27.01 -7.78 1.47
N SER A 19 28.19 -7.64 2.08
CA SER A 19 28.57 -8.14 3.41
C SER A 19 27.53 -7.79 4.50
N THR A 20 26.89 -6.63 4.38
CA THR A 20 25.82 -6.15 5.28
C THR A 20 24.42 -6.72 5.01
N THR A 21 24.23 -7.45 3.90
CA THR A 21 22.96 -8.09 3.55
C THR A 21 22.67 -9.24 4.52
N ILE A 22 21.40 -9.42 4.91
CA ILE A 22 20.99 -10.54 5.76
C ILE A 22 21.04 -11.84 4.94
N ALA A 23 21.90 -12.78 5.35
CA ALA A 23 21.96 -14.12 4.76
C ALA A 23 21.02 -15.10 5.48
N SER A 24 20.91 -14.98 6.81
CA SER A 24 19.98 -15.77 7.62
C SER A 24 19.45 -14.92 8.79
N SER A 25 18.13 -14.74 8.82
CA SER A 25 17.42 -14.10 9.93
C SER A 25 17.44 -15.05 11.13
N PHE A 26 17.69 -14.52 12.32
CA PHE A 26 17.91 -15.30 13.57
C PHE A 26 19.05 -16.34 13.54
N GLY A 27 19.78 -16.54 12.44
CA GLY A 27 20.86 -17.55 12.38
C GLY A 27 21.94 -17.43 13.48
N LYS A 28 22.18 -16.22 14.03
CA LYS A 28 23.12 -16.04 15.17
C LYS A 28 22.58 -16.62 16.48
N ALA A 29 21.26 -16.64 16.67
CA ALA A 29 20.62 -17.27 17.83
C ALA A 29 20.73 -18.81 17.83
N ILE A 30 21.27 -19.40 16.75
CA ILE A 30 21.53 -20.84 16.63
C ILE A 30 23.06 -21.12 16.56
N SER A 31 23.85 -20.20 15.98
CA SER A 31 25.30 -20.39 15.82
C SER A 31 26.15 -19.93 17.00
N ASP A 32 25.68 -18.95 17.76
CA ASP A 32 26.38 -18.49 18.96
C ASP A 32 25.97 -19.39 20.13
N ASN A 33 26.92 -19.83 20.97
CA ASN A 33 26.62 -20.48 22.26
C ASN A 33 26.09 -19.42 23.26
N LYS A 34 24.87 -18.96 23.02
CA LYS A 34 24.15 -17.95 23.79
C LYS A 34 22.72 -18.41 23.99
N GLU A 35 22.23 -18.27 25.21
CA GLU A 35 20.84 -18.56 25.54
C GLU A 35 19.93 -17.39 25.13
N LEU A 36 18.62 -17.61 25.13
CA LEU A 36 17.65 -16.55 24.80
C LEU A 36 17.79 -15.32 25.72
N GLU A 37 18.21 -15.54 26.97
CA GLU A 37 18.42 -14.52 28.00
C GLU A 37 19.62 -13.59 27.72
N ASP A 38 20.59 -14.03 26.91
CA ASP A 38 21.74 -13.21 26.49
C ASP A 38 21.35 -12.14 25.44
N TYR A 39 20.16 -12.27 24.83
CA TYR A 39 19.68 -11.38 23.78
C TYR A 39 18.74 -10.31 24.34
N LYS A 40 19.02 -9.06 23.99
CA LYS A 40 18.16 -7.93 24.33
C LYS A 40 16.79 -8.07 23.65
N PRO A 41 15.66 -7.91 24.37
CA PRO A 41 14.33 -7.97 23.78
C PRO A 41 14.13 -7.02 22.59
N GLU A 42 14.79 -5.86 22.60
CA GLU A 42 14.79 -4.88 21.51
C GLU A 42 15.43 -5.43 20.23
N ASP A 43 16.54 -6.17 20.35
CA ASP A 43 17.25 -6.75 19.22
C ASP A 43 16.47 -7.94 18.62
N ILE A 44 15.83 -8.75 19.46
CA ILE A 44 14.88 -9.80 19.03
C ILE A 44 13.72 -9.16 18.26
N SER A 45 13.06 -8.15 18.85
CA SER A 45 11.90 -7.48 18.26
C SER A 45 12.22 -6.79 16.94
N ARG A 46 13.36 -6.09 16.88
CA ARG A 46 13.84 -5.42 15.65
C ARG A 46 14.23 -6.44 14.57
N SER A 47 14.84 -7.56 14.94
CA SER A 47 15.18 -8.64 14.01
C SER A 47 13.93 -9.30 13.43
N LEU A 48 12.91 -9.56 14.26
CA LEU A 48 11.63 -10.09 13.82
C LEU A 48 10.90 -9.13 12.88
N LEU A 49 10.78 -7.85 13.26
CA LEU A 49 10.12 -6.84 12.43
C LEU A 49 10.83 -6.68 11.07
N ARG A 50 12.17 -6.68 11.06
CA ARG A 50 12.98 -6.59 9.83
C ARG A 50 12.83 -7.84 8.96
N MET A 51 12.81 -9.02 9.55
CA MET A 51 12.59 -10.30 8.85
C MET A 51 11.23 -10.32 8.15
N ILE A 52 10.14 -10.03 8.87
CA ILE A 52 8.79 -10.04 8.28
C ILE A 52 8.65 -8.97 7.19
N SER A 53 9.14 -7.75 7.43
CA SER A 53 9.07 -6.64 6.47
C SER A 53 9.87 -6.91 5.19
N ASN A 54 11.06 -7.51 5.29
CA ASN A 54 11.86 -7.93 4.14
C ASN A 54 11.17 -9.02 3.31
N ASN A 55 10.61 -10.05 3.98
CA ASN A 55 9.88 -11.12 3.30
C ASN A 55 8.66 -10.58 2.55
N ILE A 56 7.89 -9.66 3.16
CA ILE A 56 6.79 -8.96 2.51
C ILE A 56 7.29 -8.24 1.24
N GLY A 57 8.33 -7.41 1.35
CA GLY A 57 8.87 -6.68 0.19
C GLY A 57 9.34 -7.60 -0.95
N GLN A 58 10.01 -8.71 -0.63
CA GLN A 58 10.46 -9.70 -1.61
C GLN A 58 9.29 -10.41 -2.31
N ILE A 59 8.32 -10.94 -1.55
CA ILE A 59 7.16 -11.64 -2.11
C ILE A 59 6.31 -10.69 -2.96
N SER A 60 6.10 -9.45 -2.51
CA SER A 60 5.38 -8.45 -3.27
C SER A 60 6.10 -8.09 -4.57
N TYR A 61 7.43 -7.95 -4.57
CA TYR A 61 8.19 -7.75 -5.81
C TYR A 61 8.10 -8.96 -6.76
N LEU A 62 8.24 -10.19 -6.26
CA LEU A 62 8.15 -11.40 -7.11
C LEU A 62 6.77 -11.51 -7.80
N ASN A 63 5.69 -11.15 -7.09
CA ASN A 63 4.35 -11.05 -7.68
C ASN A 63 4.26 -9.89 -8.69
N ALA A 64 4.80 -8.72 -8.37
CA ALA A 64 4.80 -7.57 -9.29
C ALA A 64 5.56 -7.89 -10.59
N LEU A 65 6.72 -8.54 -10.49
CA LEU A 65 7.53 -9.03 -11.61
C LEU A 65 6.73 -10.02 -12.48
N ARG A 66 6.00 -10.96 -11.87
CA ARG A 66 5.16 -11.94 -12.58
C ARG A 66 4.07 -11.28 -13.45
N PHE A 67 3.57 -10.11 -13.07
CA PHE A 67 2.51 -9.38 -13.77
C PHE A 67 2.99 -8.09 -14.46
N GLY A 68 4.31 -7.84 -14.53
CA GLY A 68 4.87 -6.63 -15.17
C GLY A 68 4.56 -5.31 -14.45
N LEU A 69 4.27 -5.35 -13.16
CA LEU A 69 3.84 -4.19 -12.37
C LEU A 69 5.04 -3.42 -11.79
N LYS A 70 5.08 -2.10 -12.04
CA LYS A 70 6.15 -1.20 -11.53
C LYS A 70 5.79 -0.47 -10.22
N ARG A 71 4.53 -0.50 -9.79
CA ARG A 71 4.03 0.17 -8.58
C ARG A 71 3.34 -0.85 -7.69
N ILE A 72 3.78 -0.94 -6.44
CA ILE A 72 3.25 -1.88 -5.45
C ILE A 72 2.66 -1.06 -4.31
N PHE A 73 1.34 -1.09 -4.16
CA PHE A 73 0.66 -0.44 -3.04
C PHE A 73 0.59 -1.39 -1.85
N PHE A 74 1.14 -0.95 -0.73
CA PHE A 74 1.01 -1.63 0.54
C PHE A 74 -0.11 -0.98 1.37
N ALA A 75 -0.89 -1.83 2.05
CA ALA A 75 -2.03 -1.41 2.85
C ALA A 75 -2.23 -2.35 4.06
N GLY A 76 -3.14 -1.99 4.97
CA GLY A 76 -3.46 -2.74 6.17
C GLY A 76 -2.71 -2.31 7.44
N PHE A 77 -3.14 -2.84 8.58
CA PHE A 77 -2.70 -2.42 9.93
C PHE A 77 -1.33 -2.96 10.39
N PHE A 78 -0.54 -3.59 9.51
CA PHE A 78 0.86 -3.94 9.82
C PHE A 78 1.79 -2.73 9.77
N ILE A 79 1.51 -1.77 8.88
CA ILE A 79 2.39 -0.63 8.61
C ILE A 79 2.09 0.51 9.59
N ARG A 80 0.83 0.97 9.66
CA ARG A 80 0.35 2.04 10.56
C ARG A 80 1.19 3.32 10.50
N GLY A 81 1.72 3.66 9.33
CA GLY A 81 2.65 4.78 9.15
C GLY A 81 4.00 4.63 9.89
N HIS A 82 4.35 3.43 10.36
CA HIS A 82 5.61 3.19 11.09
C HIS A 82 6.80 3.26 10.13
N ALA A 83 7.57 4.36 10.22
CA ALA A 83 8.62 4.71 9.28
C ALA A 83 9.64 3.58 9.04
N TYR A 84 10.09 2.87 10.09
CA TYR A 84 11.03 1.75 9.95
C TYR A 84 10.44 0.56 9.16
N THR A 85 9.14 0.28 9.30
CA THR A 85 8.45 -0.77 8.54
C THR A 85 8.33 -0.37 7.07
N MET A 86 7.91 0.88 6.81
CA MET A 86 7.80 1.45 5.46
C MET A 86 9.15 1.45 4.74
N ASP A 87 10.20 1.93 5.40
CA ASP A 87 11.56 1.97 4.88
C ASP A 87 12.10 0.57 4.58
N THR A 88 11.95 -0.38 5.52
CA THR A 88 12.40 -1.77 5.31
C THR A 88 11.71 -2.40 4.09
N ILE A 89 10.39 -2.21 3.93
CA ILE A 89 9.65 -2.70 2.76
C ILE A 89 10.12 -2.00 1.47
N ALA A 90 10.31 -0.68 1.50
CA ALA A 90 10.74 0.11 0.35
C ALA A 90 12.14 -0.27 -0.12
N VAL A 91 13.10 -0.41 0.81
CA VAL A 91 14.46 -0.89 0.56
C VAL A 91 14.43 -2.31 -0.02
N ALA A 92 13.62 -3.22 0.54
CA ALA A 92 13.51 -4.59 0.01
C ALA A 92 12.96 -4.61 -1.43
N VAL A 93 11.90 -3.85 -1.73
CA VAL A 93 11.36 -3.75 -3.10
C VAL A 93 12.37 -3.11 -4.05
N HIS A 94 13.05 -2.04 -3.65
CA HIS A 94 14.07 -1.38 -4.47
C HIS A 94 15.25 -2.31 -4.76
N PHE A 95 15.74 -3.02 -3.74
CA PHE A 95 16.85 -3.97 -3.84
C PHE A 95 16.56 -5.10 -4.83
N TRP A 96 15.45 -5.82 -4.63
CA TRP A 96 15.12 -6.96 -5.50
C TRP A 96 14.74 -6.53 -6.92
N SER A 97 14.16 -5.35 -7.10
CA SER A 97 13.81 -4.79 -8.41
C SER A 97 14.92 -4.04 -9.13
N LYS A 98 16.09 -3.85 -8.50
CA LYS A 98 17.16 -2.95 -8.99
C LYS A 98 16.64 -1.53 -9.31
N GLY A 99 15.61 -1.09 -8.57
CA GLY A 99 14.94 0.19 -8.78
C GLY A 99 13.81 0.23 -9.82
N GLU A 100 13.52 -0.87 -10.53
CA GLU A 100 12.43 -0.89 -11.52
C GLU A 100 11.02 -0.86 -10.91
N ALA A 101 10.88 -1.25 -9.64
CA ALA A 101 9.61 -1.24 -8.90
C ALA A 101 9.67 -0.29 -7.70
N LYS A 102 8.54 0.37 -7.42
CA LYS A 102 8.38 1.31 -6.30
C LYS A 102 7.30 0.86 -5.32
N ALA A 103 7.67 0.79 -4.04
CA ALA A 103 6.73 0.65 -2.93
C ALA A 103 5.97 1.98 -2.72
N MET A 104 4.65 1.89 -2.59
CA MET A 104 3.74 2.99 -2.37
C MET A 104 2.93 2.73 -1.10
N PHE A 105 2.71 3.76 -0.29
CA PHE A 105 2.00 3.68 0.99
C PHE A 105 0.81 4.66 1.01
N LEU A 106 -0.20 4.37 1.83
CA LEU A 106 -1.46 5.11 1.85
C LEU A 106 -1.72 5.69 3.26
N LYS A 107 -2.11 6.97 3.34
CA LYS A 107 -2.45 7.62 4.63
C LYS A 107 -3.57 6.90 5.40
N HIS A 108 -4.52 6.30 4.68
CA HIS A 108 -5.68 5.58 5.23
C HIS A 108 -5.62 4.08 4.93
N GLU A 109 -4.42 3.50 4.92
CA GLU A 109 -4.13 2.10 4.58
C GLU A 109 -4.97 1.05 5.32
N GLY A 110 -5.42 1.31 6.54
CA GLY A 110 -6.26 0.39 7.32
C GLY A 110 -7.75 0.36 6.93
N PHE A 111 -8.24 1.35 6.18
CA PHE A 111 -9.69 1.59 6.02
C PHE A 111 -10.26 1.19 4.66
N LEU A 112 -9.43 0.72 3.71
CA LEU A 112 -9.85 0.41 2.34
C LEU A 112 -11.01 -0.58 2.25
N GLY A 113 -11.05 -1.60 3.12
CA GLY A 113 -12.15 -2.57 3.17
C GLY A 113 -13.49 -1.96 3.60
N ALA A 114 -13.46 -1.09 4.61
CA ALA A 114 -14.66 -0.38 5.08
C ALA A 114 -15.15 0.63 4.03
N LEU A 115 -14.23 1.37 3.41
CA LEU A 115 -14.53 2.30 2.32
C LEU A 115 -15.16 1.58 1.11
N GLY A 116 -14.60 0.44 0.69
CA GLY A 116 -15.15 -0.38 -0.38
C GLY A 116 -16.55 -0.93 -0.07
N SER A 117 -16.80 -1.31 1.19
CA SER A 117 -18.14 -1.73 1.64
C SER A 117 -19.15 -0.57 1.58
N PHE A 118 -18.77 0.61 2.06
CA PHE A 118 -19.61 1.82 2.00
C PHE A 118 -19.98 2.21 0.57
N MET A 119 -18.99 2.32 -0.33
CA MET A 119 -19.22 2.65 -1.74
C MET A 119 -20.07 1.59 -2.48
N SER A 120 -19.95 0.31 -2.09
CA SER A 120 -20.79 -0.76 -2.63
C SER A 120 -22.25 -0.62 -2.18
N TYR A 121 -22.50 -0.23 -0.94
CA TYR A 121 -23.85 0.00 -0.42
C TYR A 121 -24.59 1.09 -1.22
N GLU A 122 -23.97 2.25 -1.44
CA GLU A 122 -24.58 3.35 -2.21
C GLU A 122 -24.96 2.91 -3.64
N LYS A 123 -24.06 2.18 -4.32
CA LYS A 123 -24.28 1.68 -5.68
C LYS A 123 -25.49 0.74 -5.80
N HIS A 124 -25.80 -0.03 -4.76
CA HIS A 124 -26.98 -0.90 -4.72
C HIS A 124 -28.23 -0.22 -4.13
N GLY A 125 -28.05 0.78 -3.25
CA GLY A 125 -29.13 1.59 -2.70
C GLY A 125 -29.85 2.42 -3.78
N PHE A 126 -29.09 3.09 -4.65
CA PHE A 126 -29.65 3.85 -5.78
C PHE A 126 -30.38 2.98 -6.82
N LEU A 127 -30.02 1.69 -6.94
CA LEU A 127 -30.72 0.76 -7.83
C LEU A 127 -32.08 0.32 -7.28
N ASN A 128 -32.21 0.16 -5.96
CA ASN A 128 -33.51 -0.14 -5.34
C ASN A 128 -34.44 1.08 -5.26
N LEU A 129 -33.90 2.29 -5.08
CA LEU A 129 -34.73 3.50 -4.99
C LEU A 129 -35.45 3.84 -6.31
N LYS A 130 -34.88 3.47 -7.47
CA LYS A 130 -35.51 3.69 -8.79
C LYS A 130 -36.63 2.72 -9.15
N VAL A 131 -36.78 1.59 -8.45
CA VAL A 131 -37.85 0.61 -8.73
C VAL A 131 -39.19 1.03 -8.12
N HIS A 132 -39.18 1.75 -7.01
CA HIS A 132 -40.41 2.10 -6.28
C HIS A 132 -41.12 3.39 -6.74
N GLN A 133 -40.57 4.12 -7.71
CA GLN A 133 -41.10 5.43 -8.13
C GLN A 133 -41.88 5.42 -9.46
N LEU A 134 -42.06 4.24 -10.09
CA LEU A 134 -42.75 4.11 -11.39
C LEU A 134 -44.17 3.50 -11.32
N VAL A 135 -44.75 3.32 -10.12
CA VAL A 135 -46.12 2.81 -9.96
C VAL A 135 -46.91 3.63 -8.93
N GLN A 136 -47.08 4.93 -9.23
CA GLN A 136 -48.33 5.67 -9.04
C GLN A 136 -48.12 7.14 -9.41
N GLN A 137 -48.68 7.57 -10.55
CA GLN A 137 -49.67 8.66 -10.61
C GLN A 137 -50.11 8.94 -12.05
N SER A 138 -51.42 9.09 -12.20
CA SER A 138 -52.13 9.64 -13.35
C SER A 138 -53.42 10.27 -12.82
N PRO A 139 -54.02 11.27 -13.48
CA PRO A 139 -53.39 12.52 -13.88
C PRO A 139 -54.27 13.74 -13.50
N VAL A 140 -53.70 14.84 -12.98
CA VAL A 140 -54.44 16.12 -12.79
C VAL A 140 -53.57 17.37 -13.04
N ASP A 141 -53.98 18.13 -14.05
CA ASP A 141 -53.90 19.56 -14.36
C ASP A 141 -52.70 20.50 -14.09
N ALA A 142 -52.51 21.35 -15.10
CA ALA A 142 -51.53 22.40 -15.32
C ALA A 142 -51.50 23.59 -14.32
N SER A 143 -50.31 24.19 -14.14
CA SER A 143 -50.08 25.63 -14.44
C SER A 143 -48.63 26.16 -14.30
N ARG A 144 -48.14 26.78 -15.40
CA ARG A 144 -47.36 28.06 -15.55
C ARG A 144 -46.00 28.34 -14.86
N GLY A 145 -45.06 28.87 -15.67
CA GLY A 145 -43.81 29.61 -15.32
C GLY A 145 -42.54 28.74 -15.41
N GLY A 146 -41.41 29.07 -16.07
CA GLY A 146 -40.78 30.37 -16.44
C GLY A 146 -39.78 30.78 -15.33
N ASP A 147 -38.47 31.02 -15.50
CA ASP A 147 -37.62 31.26 -16.69
C ASP A 147 -36.13 30.79 -16.48
N LYS A 148 -35.54 30.32 -17.58
CA LYS A 148 -34.20 30.51 -18.22
C LYS A 148 -32.83 30.84 -17.53
N ILE A 149 -31.85 29.95 -17.83
CA ILE A 149 -30.50 30.06 -18.52
C ILE A 149 -29.37 31.02 -18.01
N HIS A 150 -28.15 30.50 -17.68
CA HIS A 150 -26.84 30.69 -18.42
C HIS A 150 -25.51 30.28 -17.70
N ASP A 151 -24.67 29.48 -18.40
CA ASP A 151 -23.17 29.37 -18.34
C ASP A 151 -22.57 30.12 -19.58
N PRO A 152 -21.24 30.24 -19.91
CA PRO A 152 -19.97 29.58 -19.43
C PRO A 152 -18.76 30.62 -19.34
N PRO A 153 -17.48 30.41 -19.78
CA PRO A 153 -16.56 29.25 -19.93
C PRO A 153 -15.07 29.40 -19.40
N ASN A 154 -14.39 28.26 -19.23
CA ASN A 154 -12.95 27.89 -19.38
C ASN A 154 -11.76 28.88 -19.19
N GLY A 155 -10.83 28.47 -18.32
CA GLY A 155 -9.38 28.78 -18.29
C GLY A 155 -8.75 28.50 -16.91
N GLU A 156 -7.52 28.01 -16.71
CA GLU A 156 -6.48 27.42 -17.59
C GLU A 156 -5.70 26.31 -16.80
N LEU A 157 -4.54 25.82 -17.29
CA LEU A 157 -3.71 24.77 -16.65
C LEU A 157 -2.45 25.33 -15.99
N ASN A 158 -2.08 24.84 -14.80
CA ASN A 158 -0.70 24.93 -14.30
C ASN A 158 -0.33 23.76 -13.37
N GLU A 159 0.96 23.37 -13.36
CA GLU A 159 1.40 22.07 -12.86
C GLU A 159 1.59 22.01 -11.34
N ASN A 160 0.80 21.16 -10.66
CA ASN A 160 1.14 20.57 -9.36
C ASN A 160 0.21 19.38 -9.06
N GLN A 161 0.55 18.18 -9.56
CA GLN A 161 -0.26 16.98 -9.30
C GLN A 161 -0.06 16.42 -7.88
N SER A 162 -0.62 17.12 -6.90
CA SER A 162 -1.36 16.41 -5.86
C SER A 162 -2.52 15.69 -6.55
N ILE A 163 -2.64 14.37 -6.39
CA ILE A 163 -3.86 13.66 -6.77
C ILE A 163 -4.88 13.96 -5.67
N ASP A 164 -5.53 15.11 -5.80
CA ASP A 164 -6.57 15.52 -4.86
C ASP A 164 -7.83 14.69 -5.14
N CYS A 165 -8.10 13.75 -4.24
CA CYS A 165 -9.25 12.85 -4.37
C CYS A 165 -10.51 13.59 -3.93
N SER A 166 -10.98 14.49 -4.78
CA SER A 166 -12.19 15.26 -4.57
C SER A 166 -13.40 14.33 -4.54
N ILE A 167 -13.87 14.00 -3.34
CA ILE A 167 -15.13 13.28 -3.15
C ILE A 167 -16.26 14.26 -3.41
N CYS A 168 -16.74 14.30 -4.66
CA CYS A 168 -17.97 15.00 -4.99
C CYS A 168 -19.17 14.26 -4.37
N LEU A 169 -19.57 14.69 -3.17
CA LEU A 169 -20.90 14.47 -2.65
C LEU A 169 -21.85 15.46 -3.36
N SER A 170 -22.68 14.92 -4.24
CA SER A 170 -23.74 15.64 -5.00
C SER A 170 -25.10 15.07 -4.69
#